data_AF-A0A0J8GVI0-F1
#
_entry.id   AF-A0A0J8GVI0-F1
#
_cell.length_a   1.000
_cell.length_b   1.000
_cell.length_c   1.000
_cell.angle_alpha   90.00
_cell.angle_beta   90.00
_cell.angle_gamma   90.00
#
_symmetry.space_group_name_H-M   'P 1'
#
loop_
_entity.id
_entity.type
_entity.pdbx_description
1 polymer ?
#
loop_
_entity_poly.entity_id
_entity_poly.type
_entity_poly.pdbx_seq_one_letter_code
_entity_poly.pdbx_strand_id
1 'polypeptide(L)'
;MNCIKNYVAAGALMFSCAVNAEVVNIGMWLTKDAIEKHGEETLRSWGETQVLQLNHALKKSGINELTFQISSFFTYDQKVDTSNNVTLVREIQDDIQYAYYVGSGFKNLVSHSKNPYRIDMVLLVTNQDPNKSNRVGFSNGLNDGSTYFLSDATLSRDYLVAHEVGHSIGGHHDDATAYFSDVVHPHVCGGATTIMAVDNPKRAKYPNGYFSNADLVVSGQSCGVNGEADFVGYIKDALHEHSKYSDYELSRGYGVHRQSFSYKYPLLHRWTAEDMPEKATVEISAGAIVNESQGKFVVDVSLSEAADTDTSVELKVYAIDESLLNTQFVQVVIPAGATHVEKTFNFNNDNVYSRVERKVFVQAQYPKWLKVSQDNNLTTTVIEEDELPNYGSFKFAATDIEIAEGEQSELLIVRENGADAPVTVKLTVNGEFTVNTQTIDFGIDEYSKTVVITATDNEHENDVVGEIEIDGVSNGVISNDSTAKLTSLDDDKYGVVMLRTAKLTDDYKTIVATLERTEGTTGDVTVVVKASGTGVESATKNATLQDGQNSVTVSFLPNSEGGSAKIEIQEAGKAKLDTNNYQVSVTIDKKPESSSGGAFGYFLYLLMSLTFLRLNNIISRD
;
A
#
# COMPACT_ATOMS: atom_id res chain seq x y z
N MET A 1 -43.02 -1.30 27.97
CA MET A 1 -41.71 -1.20 28.64
C MET A 1 -41.16 -2.61 28.79
N ASN A 2 -40.23 -3.03 27.92
CA ASN A 2 -39.59 -4.35 28.01
C ASN A 2 -38.22 -4.16 28.67
N CYS A 3 -38.11 -4.36 29.99
CA CYS A 3 -36.80 -4.36 30.65
C CYS A 3 -36.20 -5.76 30.55
N ILE A 4 -35.10 -5.90 29.83
CA ILE A 4 -34.34 -7.15 29.73
C ILE A 4 -33.49 -7.30 31.00
N LYS A 5 -33.57 -8.47 31.66
CA LYS A 5 -32.70 -8.82 32.78
C LYS A 5 -31.34 -9.29 32.24
N ASN A 6 -30.32 -8.45 32.32
CA ASN A 6 -28.95 -8.89 32.12
C ASN A 6 -28.35 -9.32 33.47
N TYR A 7 -28.00 -10.59 33.60
CA TYR A 7 -27.23 -11.10 34.74
C TYR A 7 -25.75 -10.78 34.53
N VAL A 8 -25.19 -9.91 35.35
CA VAL A 8 -23.73 -9.74 35.47
C VAL A 8 -23.30 -10.35 36.81
N ALA A 9 -22.35 -11.28 36.75
CA ALA A 9 -21.77 -11.89 37.94
C ALA A 9 -21.08 -10.81 38.79
N ALA A 10 -21.35 -10.85 40.10
CA ALA A 10 -20.87 -9.95 41.15
C ALA A 10 -21.58 -8.58 41.28
N GLY A 11 -22.79 -8.60 41.83
CA GLY A 11 -23.09 -7.72 42.97
C GLY A 11 -23.41 -6.25 42.73
N ALA A 12 -24.20 -5.92 41.70
CA ALA A 12 -25.09 -4.75 41.71
C ALA A 12 -26.22 -4.97 40.69
N LEU A 13 -27.48 -4.98 41.16
CA LEU A 13 -28.66 -4.96 40.27
C LEU A 13 -28.78 -3.57 39.65
N MET A 14 -28.09 -3.33 38.52
CA MET A 14 -28.40 -2.18 37.68
C MET A 14 -29.54 -2.54 36.73
N PHE A 15 -30.71 -1.99 36.99
CA PHE A 15 -31.79 -1.96 36.01
C PHE A 15 -31.42 -0.95 34.91
N SER A 16 -30.68 -1.37 33.89
CA SER A 16 -30.68 -0.62 32.64
C SER A 16 -31.92 -1.03 31.86
N CYS A 17 -33.06 -0.41 32.13
CA CYS A 17 -34.10 -0.40 31.11
C CYS A 17 -33.49 0.37 29.93
N ALA A 18 -33.28 -0.29 28.80
CA ALA A 18 -32.93 0.40 27.57
C ALA A 18 -34.07 1.39 27.33
N VAL A 19 -33.77 2.67 27.55
CA VAL A 19 -34.70 3.72 27.15
C VAL A 19 -34.70 3.64 25.63
N ASN A 20 -35.86 3.30 25.04
CA ASN A 20 -36.01 3.39 23.61
C ASN A 20 -35.83 4.87 23.26
N ALA A 21 -34.67 5.23 22.71
CA ALA A 21 -34.42 6.59 22.26
C ALA A 21 -35.47 6.96 21.21
N GLU A 22 -36.04 8.14 21.34
CA GLU A 22 -36.88 8.73 20.30
C GLU A 22 -36.01 9.00 19.08
N VAL A 23 -36.49 8.62 17.90
CA VAL A 23 -35.76 8.77 16.65
C VAL A 23 -36.35 9.92 15.86
N VAL A 24 -35.53 10.94 15.57
CA VAL A 24 -35.87 12.07 14.70
C VAL A 24 -35.29 11.81 13.31
N ASN A 25 -36.17 11.75 12.33
CA ASN A 25 -35.83 11.47 10.94
C ASN A 25 -35.51 12.77 10.19
N ILE A 26 -34.36 12.78 9.56
CA ILE A 26 -33.83 13.89 8.79
C ILE A 26 -33.96 13.58 7.30
N GLY A 27 -34.68 14.41 6.56
CA GLY A 27 -34.57 14.44 5.09
C GLY A 27 -33.53 15.47 4.68
N MET A 28 -32.55 15.06 3.88
CA MET A 28 -31.48 15.93 3.37
C MET A 28 -31.68 16.22 1.88
N TRP A 29 -31.86 17.48 1.51
CA TRP A 29 -31.98 17.89 0.11
C TRP A 29 -30.65 18.43 -0.38
N LEU A 30 -30.08 17.85 -1.42
CA LEU A 30 -28.85 18.27 -2.06
C LEU A 30 -29.20 19.08 -3.31
N THR A 31 -28.76 20.33 -3.42
CA THR A 31 -28.99 21.11 -4.64
C THR A 31 -28.07 20.64 -5.76
N LYS A 32 -28.54 20.79 -7.00
CA LYS A 32 -27.79 20.36 -8.19
C LYS A 32 -26.39 21.00 -8.28
N ASP A 33 -26.26 22.27 -7.95
CA ASP A 33 -24.98 22.98 -7.98
C ASP A 33 -24.01 22.54 -6.86
N ALA A 34 -24.52 22.05 -5.72
CA ALA A 34 -23.70 21.39 -4.71
C ALA A 34 -23.17 20.06 -5.22
N ILE A 35 -24.06 19.24 -5.81
CA ILE A 35 -23.70 17.94 -6.39
C ILE A 35 -22.66 18.12 -7.51
N GLU A 36 -22.88 19.06 -8.44
CA GLU A 36 -21.94 19.35 -9.54
C GLU A 36 -20.56 19.76 -9.04
N LYS A 37 -20.49 20.50 -7.92
CA LYS A 37 -19.22 21.01 -7.38
C LYS A 37 -18.47 20.00 -6.53
N HIS A 38 -19.17 19.23 -5.71
CA HIS A 38 -18.56 18.38 -4.66
C HIS A 38 -18.69 16.88 -4.90
N GLY A 39 -19.55 16.47 -5.82
CA GLY A 39 -19.98 15.08 -5.97
C GLY A 39 -21.05 14.71 -4.94
N GLU A 40 -22.05 13.95 -5.39
CA GLU A 40 -23.15 13.51 -4.54
C GLU A 40 -22.67 12.61 -3.39
N GLU A 41 -21.73 11.70 -3.67
CA GLU A 41 -21.15 10.79 -2.68
C GLU A 41 -20.48 11.54 -1.53
N THR A 42 -19.65 12.55 -1.83
CA THR A 42 -19.00 13.40 -0.83
C THR A 42 -20.04 14.08 0.06
N LEU A 43 -21.11 14.63 -0.52
CA LEU A 43 -22.15 15.33 0.23
C LEU A 43 -22.97 14.38 1.11
N ARG A 44 -23.30 13.19 0.62
CA ARG A 44 -24.00 12.17 1.40
C ARG A 44 -23.15 11.67 2.56
N SER A 45 -21.87 11.35 2.31
CA SER A 45 -20.90 10.95 3.33
C SER A 45 -20.68 12.02 4.38
N TRP A 46 -20.60 13.29 3.96
CA TRP A 46 -20.57 14.43 4.88
C TRP A 46 -21.85 14.46 5.74
N GLY A 47 -23.03 14.34 5.14
CA GLY A 47 -24.31 14.34 5.86
C GLY A 47 -24.39 13.24 6.91
N GLU A 48 -24.04 12.01 6.53
CA GLU A 48 -23.97 10.85 7.44
C GLU A 48 -23.01 11.11 8.61
N THR A 49 -21.81 11.62 8.32
CA THR A 49 -20.81 11.99 9.34
C THR A 49 -21.35 13.05 10.29
N GLN A 50 -22.04 14.06 9.79
CA GLN A 50 -22.60 15.12 10.62
C GLN A 50 -23.72 14.63 11.54
N VAL A 51 -24.57 13.71 11.08
CA VAL A 51 -25.62 13.10 11.92
C VAL A 51 -25.00 12.20 12.99
N LEU A 52 -23.92 11.47 12.67
CA LEU A 52 -23.14 10.73 13.67
C LEU A 52 -22.54 11.68 14.72
N GLN A 53 -21.98 12.81 14.30
CA GLN A 53 -21.44 13.83 15.20
C GLN A 53 -22.53 14.47 16.07
N LEU A 54 -23.72 14.73 15.54
CA LEU A 54 -24.89 15.18 16.30
C LEU A 54 -25.28 14.16 17.38
N ASN A 55 -25.44 12.89 17.01
CA ASN A 55 -25.76 11.83 17.97
C ASN A 55 -24.68 11.67 19.04
N HIS A 56 -23.41 11.72 18.63
CA HIS A 56 -22.28 11.69 19.54
C HIS A 56 -22.35 12.87 20.52
N ALA A 57 -22.67 14.07 20.03
CA ALA A 57 -22.80 15.25 20.88
C ALA A 57 -23.93 15.15 21.89
N LEU A 58 -25.12 14.69 21.47
CA LEU A 58 -26.26 14.47 22.37
C LEU A 58 -25.88 13.49 23.49
N LYS A 59 -25.34 12.32 23.11
CA LYS A 59 -24.91 11.28 24.05
C LYS A 59 -23.84 11.78 25.01
N LYS A 60 -22.82 12.47 24.49
CA LYS A 60 -21.74 13.05 25.30
C LYS A 60 -22.24 14.13 26.26
N SER A 61 -23.30 14.83 25.89
CA SER A 61 -23.97 15.81 26.75
C SER A 61 -24.88 15.16 27.78
N GLY A 62 -25.18 13.86 27.68
CA GLY A 62 -26.07 13.15 28.62
C GLY A 62 -27.54 13.11 28.19
N ILE A 63 -27.81 13.28 26.90
CA ILE A 63 -29.11 13.02 26.25
C ILE A 63 -29.01 11.65 25.56
N ASN A 64 -29.66 10.62 26.13
CA ASN A 64 -29.69 9.26 25.58
C ASN A 64 -31.07 8.90 25.01
N GLU A 65 -32.05 9.75 25.28
CA GLU A 65 -33.46 9.56 24.97
C GLU A 65 -33.82 10.06 23.56
N LEU A 66 -32.85 10.63 22.83
CA LEU A 66 -33.04 11.20 21.50
C LEU A 66 -31.89 10.78 20.58
N THR A 67 -32.23 10.31 19.39
CA THR A 67 -31.28 10.03 18.31
C THR A 67 -31.81 10.61 17.01
N PHE A 68 -30.91 11.06 16.16
CA PHE A 68 -31.20 11.52 14.81
C PHE A 68 -30.74 10.49 13.81
N GLN A 69 -31.51 10.30 12.74
CA GLN A 69 -31.10 9.48 11.61
C GLN A 69 -31.49 10.17 10.32
N ILE A 70 -30.73 9.95 9.25
CA ILE A 70 -31.17 10.34 7.92
C ILE A 70 -32.26 9.36 7.51
N SER A 71 -33.40 9.86 7.03
CA SER A 71 -34.45 9.01 6.46
C SER A 71 -34.48 9.06 4.95
N SER A 72 -33.91 10.10 4.33
CA SER A 72 -33.80 10.23 2.87
C SER A 72 -32.80 11.29 2.45
N PHE A 73 -32.20 11.09 1.28
CA PHE A 73 -31.60 12.15 0.49
C PHE A 73 -32.48 12.47 -0.71
N PHE A 74 -32.56 13.74 -1.07
CA PHE A 74 -33.30 14.22 -2.23
C PHE A 74 -32.40 15.11 -3.08
N THR A 75 -32.55 15.06 -4.40
CA THR A 75 -31.97 16.07 -5.28
C THR A 75 -32.96 17.19 -5.48
N TYR A 76 -32.51 18.43 -5.29
CA TYR A 76 -33.28 19.63 -5.58
C TYR A 76 -32.86 20.19 -6.95
N ASP A 77 -33.67 19.92 -7.97
CA ASP A 77 -33.37 20.21 -9.38
C ASP A 77 -33.40 21.69 -9.75
N GLN A 78 -34.00 22.54 -8.91
CA GLN A 78 -33.99 23.98 -9.16
C GLN A 78 -32.64 24.55 -8.76
N LYS A 79 -31.89 25.05 -9.75
CA LYS A 79 -30.81 26.00 -9.49
C LYS A 79 -31.44 27.21 -8.79
N VAL A 80 -30.99 27.54 -7.59
CA VAL A 80 -31.40 28.78 -6.94
C VAL A 80 -30.89 29.92 -7.84
N ASP A 81 -31.77 30.47 -8.69
CA ASP A 81 -31.41 31.52 -9.65
C ASP A 81 -31.14 32.83 -8.90
N THR A 82 -29.87 33.01 -8.52
CA THR A 82 -29.36 34.22 -7.87
C THR A 82 -29.30 35.42 -8.83
N SER A 83 -29.47 35.19 -10.15
CA SER A 83 -29.19 36.16 -11.19
C SER A 83 -30.42 36.91 -11.72
N ASN A 84 -31.64 36.38 -11.55
CA ASN A 84 -32.87 37.05 -12.00
C ASN A 84 -33.66 37.79 -10.91
N ASN A 85 -33.18 37.79 -9.66
CA ASN A 85 -33.81 38.56 -8.57
C ASN A 85 -32.88 39.67 -8.05
N VAL A 86 -32.13 40.30 -8.96
CA VAL A 86 -31.08 41.31 -8.67
C VAL A 86 -31.62 42.50 -7.85
N THR A 87 -32.91 42.81 -7.94
CA THR A 87 -33.53 43.88 -7.14
C THR A 87 -33.76 43.43 -5.69
N LEU A 88 -34.19 42.19 -5.46
CA LEU A 88 -34.41 41.64 -4.11
C LEU A 88 -33.09 41.25 -3.43
N VAL A 89 -32.13 40.71 -4.19
CA VAL A 89 -30.81 40.25 -3.68
C VAL A 89 -29.87 41.42 -3.38
N ARG A 90 -30.01 42.59 -4.04
CA ARG A 90 -29.26 43.81 -3.67
C ARG A 90 -29.83 44.52 -2.45
N GLU A 91 -31.12 44.36 -2.14
CA GLU A 91 -31.75 44.95 -0.95
C GLU A 91 -31.67 44.03 0.29
N ILE A 92 -31.55 42.72 0.09
CA ILE A 92 -31.27 41.76 1.17
C ILE A 92 -29.77 41.79 1.50
N GLN A 93 -29.37 42.79 2.31
CA GLN A 93 -28.02 42.90 2.87
C GLN A 93 -27.74 41.91 4.01
N ASP A 94 -28.79 41.28 4.56
CA ASP A 94 -28.68 40.33 5.67
C ASP A 94 -28.79 38.88 5.20
N ASP A 95 -27.73 38.10 5.49
CA ASP A 95 -27.61 36.66 5.32
C ASP A 95 -28.85 35.88 5.87
N ILE A 96 -29.50 36.42 6.92
CA ILE A 96 -30.72 35.89 7.55
C ILE A 96 -31.97 35.98 6.64
N GLN A 97 -32.17 37.10 5.94
CA GLN A 97 -33.34 37.27 5.07
C GLN A 97 -33.23 36.41 3.80
N TYR A 98 -32.00 36.14 3.34
CA TYR A 98 -31.73 35.21 2.24
C TYR A 98 -32.12 33.77 2.61
N ALA A 99 -31.76 33.33 3.81
CA ALA A 99 -32.18 32.03 4.32
C ALA A 99 -33.68 31.88 4.48
N TYR A 100 -34.36 32.95 4.95
CA TYR A 100 -35.81 32.97 5.03
C TYR A 100 -36.49 32.83 3.65
N TYR A 101 -35.96 33.50 2.62
CA TYR A 101 -36.49 33.43 1.26
C TYR A 101 -36.41 32.02 0.68
N VAL A 102 -35.22 31.40 0.71
CA VAL A 102 -35.02 30.02 0.23
C VAL A 102 -35.85 29.03 1.04
N GLY A 103 -35.86 29.15 2.37
CA GLY A 103 -36.64 28.28 3.25
C GLY A 103 -38.16 28.40 3.04
N SER A 104 -38.66 29.60 2.72
CA SER A 104 -40.09 29.81 2.45
C SER A 104 -40.56 29.18 1.13
N GLY A 105 -39.74 29.25 0.07
CA GLY A 105 -40.03 28.56 -1.20
C GLY A 105 -39.96 27.03 -1.08
N PHE A 106 -39.05 26.57 -0.22
CA PHE A 106 -38.81 25.16 0.05
C PHE A 106 -39.87 24.52 0.97
N LYS A 107 -40.49 25.28 1.89
CA LYS A 107 -41.57 24.81 2.78
C LYS A 107 -42.77 24.19 2.04
N ASN A 108 -43.08 24.66 0.83
CA ASN A 108 -44.15 24.12 -0.01
C ASN A 108 -43.78 22.79 -0.71
N LEU A 109 -42.49 22.55 -0.96
CA LEU A 109 -41.99 21.27 -1.49
C LEU A 109 -41.91 20.19 -0.41
N VAL A 110 -41.51 20.58 0.81
CA VAL A 110 -41.30 19.67 1.94
C VAL A 110 -42.59 19.04 2.46
N SER A 111 -43.72 19.75 2.43
CA SER A 111 -44.98 19.22 2.96
C SER A 111 -45.46 17.93 2.27
N HIS A 112 -45.06 17.70 1.01
CA HIS A 112 -45.44 16.52 0.22
C HIS A 112 -44.50 15.31 0.43
N SER A 113 -43.28 15.53 0.91
CA SER A 113 -42.27 14.48 1.13
C SER A 113 -42.25 13.96 2.58
N LYS A 114 -42.75 14.73 3.55
CA LYS A 114 -42.69 14.37 4.97
C LYS A 114 -43.36 13.04 5.31
N ASN A 115 -44.59 12.84 4.85
CA ASN A 115 -45.37 11.65 5.18
C ASN A 115 -44.77 10.36 4.58
N PRO A 116 -44.48 10.27 3.26
CA PRO A 116 -43.94 9.04 2.68
C PRO A 116 -42.62 8.54 3.27
N TYR A 117 -41.75 9.46 3.72
CA TYR A 117 -40.38 9.17 4.16
C TYR A 117 -40.17 9.39 5.66
N ARG A 118 -41.27 9.57 6.41
CA ARG A 118 -41.27 9.80 7.86
C ARG A 118 -40.42 10.99 8.30
N ILE A 119 -40.31 12.05 7.52
CA ILE A 119 -39.36 13.13 7.78
C ILE A 119 -39.89 14.07 8.86
N ASP A 120 -39.17 14.15 9.96
CA ASP A 120 -39.47 15.03 11.10
C ASP A 120 -38.79 16.39 10.92
N MET A 121 -37.55 16.35 10.44
CA MET A 121 -36.72 17.53 10.17
C MET A 121 -36.21 17.49 8.73
N VAL A 122 -36.19 18.66 8.10
CA VAL A 122 -35.52 18.82 6.82
C VAL A 122 -34.21 19.57 6.98
N LEU A 123 -33.19 19.18 6.22
CA LEU A 123 -31.99 19.97 5.94
C LEU A 123 -31.87 20.18 4.44
N LEU A 124 -31.50 21.39 4.02
CA LEU A 124 -31.10 21.70 2.64
C LEU A 124 -29.58 21.82 2.59
N VAL A 125 -28.95 21.29 1.55
CA VAL A 125 -27.52 21.27 1.33
C VAL A 125 -27.28 21.91 -0.02
N THR A 126 -26.78 23.15 -0.01
CA THR A 126 -26.56 23.94 -1.23
C THR A 126 -25.12 24.39 -1.36
N ASN A 127 -24.65 24.70 -2.57
CA ASN A 127 -23.37 25.37 -2.77
C ASN A 127 -23.54 26.87 -2.47
N GLN A 128 -22.50 27.51 -1.94
CA GLN A 128 -22.53 28.91 -1.55
C GLN A 128 -22.16 29.82 -2.72
N ASP A 129 -22.75 31.02 -2.77
CA ASP A 129 -22.17 32.14 -3.50
C ASP A 129 -20.82 32.52 -2.84
N PRO A 130 -19.69 32.44 -3.55
CA PRO A 130 -18.38 32.77 -3.01
C PRO A 130 -18.24 34.23 -2.54
N ASN A 131 -19.20 35.11 -2.84
CA ASN A 131 -19.21 36.51 -2.42
C ASN A 131 -19.97 36.80 -1.10
N LYS A 132 -20.56 35.78 -0.45
CA LYS A 132 -21.31 35.95 0.82
C LYS A 132 -20.58 35.34 2.02
N SER A 133 -20.97 35.73 3.24
CA SER A 133 -20.37 35.17 4.46
C SER A 133 -20.74 33.69 4.63
N ASN A 134 -19.82 32.88 5.15
CA ASN A 134 -19.94 31.41 5.33
C ASN A 134 -21.04 30.96 6.31
N ARG A 135 -21.99 31.83 6.67
CA ARG A 135 -22.88 31.63 7.82
C ARG A 135 -24.32 31.81 7.43
N VAL A 136 -25.06 30.73 7.19
CA VAL A 136 -26.46 30.70 7.63
C VAL A 136 -26.94 29.28 7.89
N GLY A 137 -27.30 28.99 9.13
CA GLY A 137 -28.49 28.22 9.44
C GLY A 137 -29.56 29.17 9.97
N PHE A 138 -30.81 28.95 9.60
CA PHE A 138 -31.93 29.72 10.13
C PHE A 138 -32.90 28.79 10.83
N SER A 139 -33.15 29.07 12.11
CA SER A 139 -34.33 28.60 12.82
C SER A 139 -35.18 29.81 13.21
N ASN A 140 -36.26 30.09 12.48
CA ASN A 140 -37.38 30.77 13.13
C ASN A 140 -38.06 29.71 13.98
N GLY A 141 -38.08 29.94 15.29
CA GLY A 141 -38.53 29.00 16.30
C GLY A 141 -39.68 28.09 15.84
N LEU A 142 -39.55 26.83 16.23
CA LEU A 142 -40.69 25.91 16.34
C LEU A 142 -41.48 25.75 15.02
N ASN A 143 -40.77 25.67 13.91
CA ASN A 143 -41.34 25.24 12.64
C ASN A 143 -40.67 23.96 12.13
N ASP A 144 -41.52 23.10 11.60
CA ASP A 144 -41.37 21.89 10.78
C ASP A 144 -40.25 21.83 9.70
N GLY A 145 -39.36 22.80 9.59
CA GLY A 145 -38.31 22.79 8.59
C GLY A 145 -37.19 23.75 8.93
N SER A 146 -35.97 23.26 8.88
CA SER A 146 -34.75 24.06 8.99
C SER A 146 -34.09 24.09 7.61
N THR A 147 -33.62 25.25 7.16
CA THR A 147 -32.97 25.40 5.84
C THR A 147 -31.52 25.76 6.07
N TYR A 148 -30.61 25.01 5.43
CA TYR A 148 -29.18 25.11 5.68
C TYR A 148 -28.48 25.54 4.39
N PHE A 149 -27.39 26.28 4.55
CA PHE A 149 -26.54 26.71 3.46
C PHE A 149 -25.16 26.13 3.68
N LEU A 150 -24.73 25.28 2.75
CA LEU A 150 -23.38 24.75 2.74
C LEU A 150 -22.49 25.61 1.85
N SER A 151 -21.22 25.59 2.20
CA SER A 151 -20.08 26.13 1.47
C SER A 151 -18.87 25.23 1.64
N ASP A 152 -17.83 25.43 0.84
CA ASP A 152 -16.56 24.70 0.96
C ASP A 152 -15.96 24.82 2.38
N ALA A 153 -16.19 25.96 3.03
CA ALA A 153 -15.76 26.22 4.40
C ALA A 153 -16.57 25.46 5.46
N THR A 154 -17.72 24.89 5.09
CA THR A 154 -18.61 24.12 5.99
C THR A 154 -18.49 22.61 5.84
N LEU A 155 -18.05 22.11 4.67
CA LEU A 155 -17.77 20.67 4.47
C LEU A 155 -16.68 20.13 5.40
N SER A 156 -15.74 20.99 5.80
CA SER A 156 -14.62 20.65 6.70
C SER A 156 -14.92 20.91 8.18
N ARG A 157 -16.16 21.28 8.55
CA ARG A 157 -16.54 21.61 9.92
C ARG A 157 -17.17 20.42 10.62
N ASP A 158 -16.60 20.02 11.74
CA ASP A 158 -17.22 19.06 12.64
C ASP A 158 -18.37 19.70 13.43
N TYR A 159 -19.41 18.91 13.72
CA TYR A 159 -20.57 19.27 14.55
C TYR A 159 -21.41 20.44 14.01
N LEU A 160 -21.31 20.77 12.72
CA LEU A 160 -22.10 21.84 12.13
C LEU A 160 -23.58 21.52 12.18
N VAL A 161 -24.00 20.33 11.73
CA VAL A 161 -25.41 19.94 11.83
C VAL A 161 -25.85 19.90 13.29
N ALA A 162 -24.97 19.52 14.22
CA ALA A 162 -25.32 19.54 15.65
C ALA A 162 -25.62 20.96 16.16
N HIS A 163 -24.83 21.95 15.75
CA HIS A 163 -25.06 23.35 16.08
C HIS A 163 -26.40 23.86 15.54
N GLU A 164 -26.66 23.62 14.26
CA GLU A 164 -27.84 24.14 13.59
C GLU A 164 -29.14 23.39 13.98
N VAL A 165 -29.03 22.09 14.28
CA VAL A 165 -30.12 21.34 14.94
C VAL A 165 -30.34 21.88 16.35
N GLY A 166 -29.28 22.26 17.06
CA GLY A 166 -29.36 22.94 18.34
C GLY A 166 -30.24 24.19 18.28
N HIS A 167 -30.07 25.02 17.26
CA HIS A 167 -30.97 26.16 17.00
C HIS A 167 -32.41 25.75 16.76
N SER A 168 -32.63 24.70 15.97
CA SER A 168 -33.96 24.18 15.65
C SER A 168 -34.72 23.67 16.87
N ILE A 169 -34.00 23.22 17.90
CA ILE A 169 -34.58 22.77 19.17
C ILE A 169 -34.61 23.90 20.22
N GLY A 170 -34.22 25.12 19.88
CA GLY A 170 -34.32 26.31 20.76
C GLY A 170 -33.02 26.76 21.43
N GLY A 171 -31.88 26.23 21.00
CA GLY A 171 -30.56 26.71 21.39
C GLY A 171 -30.24 28.08 20.77
N HIS A 172 -29.53 28.92 21.50
CA HIS A 172 -29.09 30.24 21.04
C HIS A 172 -27.59 30.45 21.28
N HIS A 173 -27.03 31.42 20.57
CA HIS A 173 -25.64 31.86 20.71
C HIS A 173 -25.39 32.66 22.01
N ASP A 174 -24.12 32.93 22.33
CA ASP A 174 -23.69 33.75 23.47
C ASP A 174 -23.95 35.26 23.30
N ASP A 175 -24.19 35.72 22.07
CA ASP A 175 -24.43 37.14 21.75
C ASP A 175 -25.93 37.50 21.63
N ALA A 176 -26.83 36.54 21.82
CA ALA A 176 -28.26 36.75 21.77
C ALA A 176 -28.74 37.58 22.99
N THR A 177 -28.82 38.91 22.83
CA THR A 177 -29.31 39.81 23.88
C THR A 177 -30.85 39.73 24.01
N ALA A 178 -31.32 39.06 25.07
CA ALA A 178 -32.41 39.53 25.94
C ALA A 178 -33.89 39.57 25.44
N TYR A 179 -34.39 38.59 24.67
CA TYR A 179 -35.85 38.53 24.37
C TYR A 179 -36.59 37.24 24.76
N PHE A 180 -35.90 36.16 25.06
CA PHE A 180 -36.51 34.95 25.61
C PHE A 180 -35.93 34.74 27.01
N SER A 181 -36.76 34.49 28.02
CA SER A 181 -36.33 34.43 29.43
C SER A 181 -35.87 33.02 29.86
N ASP A 182 -35.92 32.04 28.96
CA ASP A 182 -35.62 30.62 29.20
C ASP A 182 -34.53 30.11 28.24
N VAL A 183 -33.51 30.94 27.95
CA VAL A 183 -32.63 30.71 26.79
C VAL A 183 -31.52 29.73 27.10
N VAL A 184 -31.45 28.70 26.26
CA VAL A 184 -30.37 27.74 26.21
C VAL A 184 -29.14 28.38 25.55
N HIS A 185 -28.17 28.79 26.35
CA HIS A 185 -26.91 29.41 25.88
C HIS A 185 -25.73 28.43 25.85
N PRO A 186 -24.68 28.72 25.06
CA PRO A 186 -23.41 28.04 25.17
C PRO A 186 -22.72 28.31 26.51
N HIS A 187 -21.81 27.42 26.89
CA HIS A 187 -20.94 27.56 28.05
C HIS A 187 -19.47 27.27 27.69
N VAL A 188 -18.54 27.80 28.48
CA VAL A 188 -17.11 27.50 28.37
C VAL A 188 -16.70 26.62 29.54
N CYS A 189 -16.14 25.45 29.26
CA CYS A 189 -15.63 24.53 30.28
C CYS A 189 -14.46 23.72 29.73
N GLY A 190 -13.52 23.36 30.60
CA GLY A 190 -12.37 22.55 30.24
C GLY A 190 -11.49 23.17 29.13
N GLY A 191 -11.50 24.50 29.02
CA GLY A 191 -10.75 25.24 27.98
C GLY A 191 -11.43 25.33 26.61
N ALA A 192 -12.68 24.87 26.47
CA ALA A 192 -13.41 24.93 25.20
C ALA A 192 -14.87 25.39 25.38
N THR A 193 -15.48 25.83 24.28
CA THR A 193 -16.89 26.19 24.20
C THR A 193 -17.75 24.98 23.84
N THR A 194 -18.97 24.92 24.39
CA THR A 194 -20.03 24.00 23.97
C THR A 194 -20.52 24.33 22.56
N ILE A 195 -21.26 23.42 21.93
CA ILE A 195 -21.68 23.48 20.52
C ILE A 195 -22.40 24.78 20.14
N MET A 196 -23.22 25.40 21.00
CA MET A 196 -24.00 26.59 20.64
C MET A 196 -23.20 27.91 20.65
N ALA A 197 -21.88 27.92 20.78
CA ALA A 197 -21.10 29.16 20.83
C ALA A 197 -20.99 29.80 19.45
N VAL A 198 -21.00 31.15 19.38
CA VAL A 198 -20.70 31.84 18.12
C VAL A 198 -19.32 31.41 17.64
N ASP A 199 -19.29 30.92 16.40
CA ASP A 199 -18.11 30.52 15.67
C ASP A 199 -17.13 31.71 15.58
N ASN A 200 -16.24 31.86 16.55
CA ASN A 200 -15.18 32.85 16.51
C ASN A 200 -13.96 32.17 15.89
N PRO A 201 -13.44 32.60 14.72
CA PRO A 201 -12.29 31.95 14.08
C PRO A 201 -11.00 31.95 14.94
N LYS A 202 -10.99 32.68 16.08
CA LYS A 202 -9.92 32.67 17.08
C LYS A 202 -10.15 31.71 18.26
N ARG A 203 -11.36 31.14 18.41
CA ARG A 203 -11.69 30.11 19.40
C ARG A 203 -11.81 28.79 18.65
N ALA A 204 -11.18 27.74 19.17
CA ALA A 204 -11.04 26.47 18.47
C ALA A 204 -12.39 25.94 17.92
N LYS A 205 -12.35 25.40 16.70
CA LYS A 205 -13.31 24.40 16.16
C LYS A 205 -13.92 23.61 17.30
N TYR A 206 -15.25 23.47 17.41
CA TYR A 206 -15.97 22.78 18.50
C TYR A 206 -15.25 21.50 19.00
N PRO A 207 -14.23 21.61 19.86
CA PRO A 207 -13.21 20.55 19.92
C PRO A 207 -13.69 19.38 20.78
N ASN A 208 -14.80 19.63 21.45
CA ASN A 208 -15.31 18.86 22.54
C ASN A 208 -16.68 18.26 22.22
N GLY A 209 -17.41 18.77 21.22
CA GLY A 209 -18.63 18.16 20.70
C GLY A 209 -19.69 17.85 21.76
N TYR A 210 -20.02 18.79 22.65
CA TYR A 210 -21.14 18.64 23.59
C TYR A 210 -21.92 19.96 23.72
N PHE A 211 -23.22 19.83 23.98
CA PHE A 211 -24.12 20.90 24.37
C PHE A 211 -23.91 21.27 25.85
N SER A 212 -24.42 22.44 26.25
CA SER A 212 -24.29 22.91 27.63
C SER A 212 -25.13 22.05 28.58
N ASN A 213 -24.54 21.65 29.70
CA ASN A 213 -25.16 20.81 30.72
C ASN A 213 -24.54 21.11 32.09
N ALA A 214 -25.36 21.47 33.06
CA ALA A 214 -24.92 21.78 34.42
C ALA A 214 -24.33 20.59 35.19
N ASP A 215 -24.73 19.36 34.83
CA ASP A 215 -24.25 18.13 35.46
C ASP A 215 -22.99 17.56 34.77
N LEU A 216 -22.64 18.07 33.58
CA LEU A 216 -21.46 17.63 32.85
C LEU A 216 -20.22 18.37 33.36
N VAL A 217 -19.24 17.63 33.87
CA VAL A 217 -17.96 18.20 34.34
C VAL A 217 -16.82 17.76 33.43
N VAL A 218 -16.11 18.72 32.84
CA VAL A 218 -14.93 18.48 31.99
C VAL A 218 -13.73 19.21 32.58
N SER A 219 -12.65 18.46 32.82
CA SER A 219 -11.42 18.99 33.46
C SER A 219 -11.70 19.74 34.77
N GLY A 220 -12.66 19.24 35.56
CA GLY A 220 -13.07 19.84 36.83
C GLY A 220 -13.95 21.10 36.73
N GLN A 221 -14.36 21.51 35.54
CA GLN A 221 -15.26 22.63 35.31
C GLN A 221 -16.64 22.15 34.83
N SER A 222 -17.71 22.68 35.41
CA SER A 222 -19.08 22.46 34.91
C SER A 222 -19.20 23.01 33.49
N CYS A 223 -19.87 22.26 32.62
CA CYS A 223 -20.15 22.61 31.23
C CYS A 223 -21.52 23.25 31.03
N GLY A 224 -22.08 23.79 32.09
CA GLY A 224 -23.33 24.52 32.08
C GLY A 224 -23.67 25.09 33.44
N VAL A 225 -24.77 25.83 33.48
CA VAL A 225 -25.36 26.40 34.69
C VAL A 225 -26.84 26.09 34.66
N ASN A 226 -27.34 25.41 35.69
CA ASN A 226 -28.72 24.93 35.76
C ASN A 226 -29.69 26.11 35.57
N GLY A 227 -30.57 26.01 34.58
CA GLY A 227 -31.56 27.03 34.24
C GLY A 227 -31.03 28.28 33.50
N GLU A 228 -29.75 28.31 33.11
CA GLU A 228 -29.15 29.44 32.38
C GLU A 228 -28.37 28.98 31.14
N ALA A 229 -27.41 28.09 31.31
CA ALA A 229 -26.63 27.50 30.23
C ALA A 229 -26.79 25.98 30.31
N ASP A 230 -28.02 25.51 30.10
CA ASP A 230 -28.40 24.11 30.31
C ASP A 230 -29.30 23.60 29.17
N PHE A 231 -28.68 23.38 28.01
CA PHE A 231 -29.34 22.76 26.85
C PHE A 231 -29.93 21.41 27.21
N VAL A 232 -29.19 20.60 27.97
CA VAL A 232 -29.60 19.24 28.30
C VAL A 232 -30.80 19.23 29.24
N GLY A 233 -30.82 20.09 30.26
CA GLY A 233 -31.98 20.28 31.13
C GLY A 233 -33.23 20.64 30.34
N TYR A 234 -33.13 21.63 29.43
CA TYR A 234 -34.22 22.05 28.57
C TYR A 234 -34.77 20.90 27.69
N ILE A 235 -33.90 20.11 27.07
CA ILE A 235 -34.31 18.95 26.24
C ILE A 235 -34.99 17.88 27.08
N LYS A 236 -34.45 17.57 28.26
CA LYS A 236 -35.04 16.58 29.16
C LYS A 236 -36.41 17.01 29.64
N ASP A 237 -36.59 18.29 29.95
CA ASP A 237 -37.90 18.85 30.30
C ASP A 237 -38.86 18.76 29.11
N ALA A 238 -38.43 19.09 27.89
CA ALA A 238 -39.22 18.95 26.68
C ALA A 238 -39.67 17.50 26.43
N LEU A 239 -38.75 16.54 26.56
CA LEU A 239 -39.03 15.10 26.42
C LEU A 239 -39.92 14.58 27.56
N HIS A 240 -39.73 15.08 28.78
CA HIS A 240 -40.58 14.72 29.91
C HIS A 240 -42.01 15.24 29.71
N GLU A 241 -42.19 16.49 29.29
CA GLU A 241 -43.50 17.02 28.91
C GLU A 241 -44.10 16.22 27.74
N HIS A 242 -43.30 15.84 26.74
CA HIS A 242 -43.76 14.96 25.65
C HIS A 242 -44.32 13.64 26.19
N SER A 243 -43.60 12.99 27.11
CA SER A 243 -43.98 11.68 27.67
C SER A 243 -45.30 11.68 28.45
N LYS A 244 -45.79 12.85 28.89
CA LYS A 244 -47.09 13.00 29.57
C LYS A 244 -48.27 12.87 28.62
N TYR A 245 -48.05 13.05 27.32
CA TYR A 245 -49.06 12.82 26.29
C TYR A 245 -49.10 11.34 25.95
N SER A 246 -50.11 10.63 26.46
CA SER A 246 -50.33 9.22 26.08
C SER A 246 -50.84 9.14 24.63
N ASP A 247 -50.46 8.09 23.90
CA ASP A 247 -50.97 7.78 22.54
C ASP A 247 -52.51 7.77 22.49
N TYR A 248 -53.19 7.51 23.63
CA TYR A 248 -54.64 7.45 23.77
C TYR A 248 -55.33 8.83 23.75
N GLU A 249 -54.68 9.90 24.23
CA GLU A 249 -55.26 11.26 24.20
C GLU A 249 -54.99 11.98 22.87
N LEU A 250 -54.02 11.51 22.08
CA LEU A 250 -53.67 12.05 20.76
C LEU A 250 -54.70 11.70 19.67
N SER A 251 -55.41 10.56 19.80
CA SER A 251 -56.38 10.08 18.79
C SER A 251 -57.81 10.57 19.00
N ARG A 252 -58.20 10.97 20.22
CA ARG A 252 -59.56 11.44 20.56
C ARG A 252 -59.60 12.91 20.98
N GLY A 253 -59.28 13.78 20.03
CA GLY A 253 -59.85 15.11 19.94
C GLY A 253 -59.55 16.08 21.09
N TYR A 254 -58.50 16.88 20.93
CA TYR A 254 -58.60 18.34 21.02
C TYR A 254 -57.46 18.90 20.17
N GLY A 255 -57.81 19.45 18.99
CA GLY A 255 -56.84 20.11 18.10
C GLY A 255 -56.03 21.22 18.80
N VAL A 256 -56.49 21.72 19.94
CA VAL A 256 -55.87 22.80 20.73
C VAL A 256 -54.65 22.33 21.54
N HIS A 257 -54.65 21.09 22.06
CA HIS A 257 -53.52 20.57 22.86
C HIS A 257 -52.42 19.98 21.99
N ARG A 258 -52.79 19.26 20.92
CA ARG A 258 -51.86 18.80 19.88
C ARG A 258 -51.16 20.00 19.24
N GLN A 259 -51.91 21.06 18.91
CA GLN A 259 -51.35 22.34 18.46
C GLN A 259 -50.41 22.95 19.49
N SER A 260 -50.79 23.10 20.77
CA SER A 260 -49.91 23.77 21.75
C SER A 260 -48.57 23.05 21.97
N PHE A 261 -48.56 21.70 21.98
CA PHE A 261 -47.32 20.93 22.12
C PHE A 261 -46.54 20.89 20.80
N SER A 262 -47.18 20.68 19.64
CA SER A 262 -46.50 20.74 18.35
C SER A 262 -46.00 22.15 18.01
N TYR A 263 -46.68 23.20 18.48
CA TYR A 263 -46.21 24.59 18.40
C TYR A 263 -45.06 24.85 19.37
N LYS A 264 -44.94 24.11 20.47
CA LYS A 264 -43.89 24.29 21.48
C LYS A 264 -42.66 23.39 21.25
N TYR A 265 -42.84 22.22 20.62
CA TYR A 265 -41.81 21.19 20.38
C TYR A 265 -42.12 20.35 19.12
N PRO A 266 -42.11 20.94 17.90
CA PRO A 266 -42.52 20.25 16.66
C PRO A 266 -41.63 19.05 16.30
N LEU A 267 -40.38 19.03 16.76
CA LEU A 267 -39.41 17.97 16.47
C LEU A 267 -39.62 16.68 17.29
N LEU A 268 -40.46 16.73 18.33
CA LEU A 268 -40.79 15.58 19.17
C LEU A 268 -42.12 14.94 18.77
N HIS A 269 -42.76 15.39 17.68
CA HIS A 269 -44.00 14.78 17.21
C HIS A 269 -43.74 13.35 16.71
N ARG A 270 -44.39 12.37 17.36
CA ARG A 270 -44.37 10.97 16.92
C ARG A 270 -45.35 10.78 15.77
N TRP A 271 -44.85 10.26 14.65
CA TRP A 271 -45.67 9.45 13.75
C TRP A 271 -46.09 8.20 14.52
N THR A 272 -47.37 8.09 14.88
CA THR A 272 -47.86 6.86 15.52
C THR A 272 -47.90 5.73 14.49
N ALA A 273 -47.87 4.48 14.95
CA ALA A 273 -48.06 3.34 14.05
C ALA A 273 -49.44 3.32 13.37
N GLU A 274 -50.41 4.11 13.88
CA GLU A 274 -51.73 4.32 13.28
C GLU A 274 -51.71 5.40 12.17
N ASP A 275 -50.72 6.30 12.14
CA ASP A 275 -50.59 7.34 11.12
C ASP A 275 -50.01 6.82 9.79
N MET A 276 -49.70 5.51 9.66
CA MET A 276 -49.21 4.89 8.43
C MET A 276 -49.88 3.54 8.13
N PRO A 277 -50.45 3.34 6.92
CA PRO A 277 -51.27 2.16 6.62
C PRO A 277 -50.49 0.87 6.35
N GLU A 278 -49.19 0.90 5.99
CA GLU A 278 -48.52 -0.30 5.48
C GLU A 278 -47.22 -0.65 6.25
N LYS A 279 -47.10 -1.93 6.61
CA LYS A 279 -46.05 -2.50 7.48
C LYS A 279 -45.03 -3.34 6.71
N ALA A 280 -45.10 -3.34 5.39
CA ALA A 280 -44.22 -4.13 4.55
C ALA A 280 -42.75 -3.80 4.87
N THR A 281 -42.00 -4.87 5.10
CA THR A 281 -40.56 -4.81 5.34
C THR A 281 -39.86 -5.16 4.04
N VAL A 282 -38.96 -4.29 3.58
CA VAL A 282 -38.11 -4.55 2.43
C VAL A 282 -36.89 -5.37 2.85
N GLU A 283 -36.63 -6.40 2.07
CA GLU A 283 -35.44 -7.24 2.15
C GLU A 283 -34.73 -7.20 0.80
N ILE A 284 -33.40 -7.31 0.84
CA ILE A 284 -32.60 -7.43 -0.37
C ILE A 284 -31.77 -8.70 -0.37
N SER A 285 -31.58 -9.26 -1.56
CA SER A 285 -30.64 -10.35 -1.77
C SER A 285 -29.96 -10.21 -3.12
N ALA A 286 -28.77 -10.78 -3.26
CA ALA A 286 -28.06 -10.86 -4.53
C ALA A 286 -27.36 -12.22 -4.61
N GLY A 287 -26.95 -12.61 -5.83
CA GLY A 287 -26.12 -13.81 -6.00
C GLY A 287 -24.84 -13.69 -5.16
N ALA A 288 -24.49 -14.75 -4.43
CA ALA A 288 -23.32 -14.74 -3.54
C ALA A 288 -22.00 -14.63 -4.34
N ILE A 289 -21.95 -15.23 -5.53
CA ILE A 289 -20.80 -15.24 -6.43
C ILE A 289 -21.29 -14.92 -7.84
N VAL A 290 -20.58 -14.03 -8.53
CA VAL A 290 -20.81 -13.70 -9.94
C VAL A 290 -19.46 -13.70 -10.65
N ASN A 291 -19.40 -14.34 -11.82
CA ASN A 291 -18.18 -14.37 -12.61
C ASN A 291 -17.92 -13.01 -13.26
N GLU A 292 -16.67 -12.55 -13.23
CA GLU A 292 -16.28 -11.24 -13.75
C GLU A 292 -16.67 -11.05 -15.22
N SER A 293 -16.53 -12.09 -16.06
CA SER A 293 -16.93 -12.07 -17.48
C SER A 293 -18.36 -11.57 -17.72
N GLN A 294 -19.26 -11.73 -16.75
CA GLN A 294 -20.65 -11.30 -16.86
C GLN A 294 -20.80 -9.77 -16.84
N GLY A 295 -19.88 -9.05 -16.17
CA GLY A 295 -19.88 -7.58 -16.04
C GLY A 295 -21.12 -7.00 -15.35
N LYS A 296 -21.96 -7.84 -14.73
CA LYS A 296 -23.23 -7.43 -14.11
C LYS A 296 -23.70 -8.43 -13.07
N PHE A 297 -24.47 -7.94 -12.10
CA PHE A 297 -25.17 -8.77 -11.11
C PHE A 297 -26.59 -8.25 -10.90
N VAL A 298 -27.45 -9.09 -10.32
CA VAL A 298 -28.85 -8.77 -10.06
C VAL A 298 -29.09 -8.74 -8.55
N VAL A 299 -29.76 -7.69 -8.11
CA VAL A 299 -30.28 -7.53 -6.75
C VAL A 299 -31.78 -7.73 -6.79
N ASP A 300 -32.23 -8.67 -5.97
CA ASP A 300 -33.63 -8.92 -5.66
C ASP A 300 -34.05 -7.98 -4.53
N VAL A 301 -35.12 -7.21 -4.75
CA VAL A 301 -35.76 -6.37 -3.73
C VAL A 301 -37.15 -6.92 -3.48
N SER A 302 -37.38 -7.43 -2.28
CA SER A 302 -38.64 -8.08 -1.91
C SER A 302 -39.32 -7.38 -0.73
N LEU A 303 -40.64 -7.47 -0.68
CA LEU A 303 -41.48 -6.98 0.41
C LEU A 303 -42.10 -8.15 1.17
N SER A 304 -42.17 -8.04 2.49
CA SER A 304 -42.85 -9.05 3.33
C SER A 304 -44.34 -9.21 3.01
N GLU A 305 -44.96 -8.18 2.44
CA GLU A 305 -46.34 -8.16 1.95
C GLU A 305 -46.48 -7.10 0.84
N ALA A 306 -47.47 -7.24 -0.04
CA ALA A 306 -47.71 -6.25 -1.09
C ALA A 306 -48.20 -4.94 -0.49
N ALA A 307 -47.74 -3.82 -1.04
CA ALA A 307 -48.23 -2.48 -0.72
C ALA A 307 -49.44 -2.11 -1.61
N ASP A 308 -50.43 -1.39 -1.09
CA ASP A 308 -51.57 -0.90 -1.87
C ASP A 308 -51.23 0.40 -2.64
N THR A 309 -50.02 0.93 -2.44
CA THR A 309 -49.50 2.11 -3.13
C THR A 309 -48.07 1.89 -3.63
N ASP A 310 -47.63 2.74 -4.58
CA ASP A 310 -46.25 2.69 -5.06
C ASP A 310 -45.26 3.07 -3.95
N THR A 311 -44.42 2.11 -3.61
CA THR A 311 -43.37 2.25 -2.60
C THR A 311 -42.00 2.28 -3.26
N SER A 312 -40.98 2.68 -2.51
CA SER A 312 -39.61 2.68 -3.02
C SER A 312 -38.60 2.46 -1.90
N VAL A 313 -37.42 2.00 -2.29
CA VAL A 313 -36.24 1.90 -1.44
C VAL A 313 -35.04 2.41 -2.24
N GLU A 314 -34.08 3.05 -1.59
CA GLU A 314 -32.81 3.38 -2.23
C GLU A 314 -31.80 2.26 -1.97
N LEU A 315 -31.10 1.82 -3.01
CA LEU A 315 -29.98 0.91 -2.92
C LEU A 315 -28.68 1.72 -3.01
N LYS A 316 -27.84 1.63 -1.97
CA LYS A 316 -26.43 2.06 -2.00
C LYS A 316 -25.59 0.89 -2.47
N VAL A 317 -25.03 0.99 -3.67
CA VAL A 317 -24.17 -0.04 -4.27
C VAL A 317 -22.75 0.48 -4.31
N TYR A 318 -21.81 -0.26 -3.73
CA TYR A 318 -20.42 0.18 -3.64
C TYR A 318 -19.47 -1.02 -3.63
N ALA A 319 -18.25 -0.80 -4.10
CA ALA A 319 -17.13 -1.71 -3.96
C ALA A 319 -16.04 -1.04 -3.14
N ILE A 320 -15.20 -1.83 -2.46
CA ILE A 320 -13.99 -1.29 -1.80
C ILE A 320 -12.96 -0.89 -2.86
N ASP A 321 -12.94 -1.64 -3.96
CA ASP A 321 -12.14 -1.34 -5.15
C ASP A 321 -12.95 -0.45 -6.11
N GLU A 322 -12.66 0.85 -6.12
CA GLU A 322 -13.33 1.81 -7.00
C GLU A 322 -13.11 1.52 -8.49
N SER A 323 -12.04 0.79 -8.85
CA SER A 323 -11.81 0.39 -10.24
C SER A 323 -12.83 -0.64 -10.72
N LEU A 324 -13.42 -1.43 -9.81
CA LEU A 324 -14.50 -2.36 -10.11
C LEU A 324 -15.84 -1.62 -10.32
N LEU A 325 -16.21 -0.75 -9.38
CA LEU A 325 -17.50 -0.05 -9.41
C LEU A 325 -17.45 1.20 -8.53
N ASN A 326 -17.80 2.36 -9.12
CA ASN A 326 -18.04 3.58 -8.37
C ASN A 326 -19.32 3.47 -7.53
N THR A 327 -19.33 4.05 -6.34
CA THR A 327 -20.52 4.12 -5.48
C THR A 327 -21.72 4.72 -6.24
N GLN A 328 -22.86 4.02 -6.18
CA GLN A 328 -24.10 4.43 -6.82
C GLN A 328 -25.24 4.43 -5.79
N PHE A 329 -26.13 5.40 -5.92
CA PHE A 329 -27.39 5.49 -5.16
C PHE A 329 -28.55 5.33 -6.15
N VAL A 330 -29.32 4.27 -6.01
CA VAL A 330 -30.37 3.94 -6.98
C VAL A 330 -31.70 3.71 -6.30
N GLN A 331 -32.68 4.56 -6.61
CA GLN A 331 -34.05 4.35 -6.17
C GLN A 331 -34.70 3.22 -6.97
N VAL A 332 -35.20 2.22 -6.26
CA VAL A 332 -36.00 1.11 -6.79
C VAL A 332 -37.44 1.35 -6.39
N VAL A 333 -38.32 1.48 -7.39
CA VAL A 333 -39.76 1.64 -7.19
C VAL A 333 -40.40 0.26 -7.25
N ILE A 334 -41.20 -0.06 -6.24
CA ILE A 334 -41.99 -1.30 -6.15
C ILE A 334 -43.45 -0.89 -6.38
N PRO A 335 -44.02 -1.24 -7.56
CA PRO A 335 -45.38 -0.85 -7.90
C PRO A 335 -46.40 -1.40 -6.91
N ALA A 336 -47.51 -0.69 -6.73
CA ALA A 336 -48.64 -1.17 -5.94
C ALA A 336 -49.06 -2.60 -6.35
N GLY A 337 -49.27 -3.48 -5.37
CA GLY A 337 -49.61 -4.89 -5.55
C GLY A 337 -48.43 -5.82 -5.84
N ALA A 338 -47.22 -5.30 -6.10
CA ALA A 338 -46.02 -6.12 -6.26
C ALA A 338 -45.37 -6.42 -4.89
N THR A 339 -44.83 -7.63 -4.74
CA THR A 339 -44.01 -8.03 -3.58
C THR A 339 -42.54 -8.12 -3.91
N HIS A 340 -42.15 -7.87 -5.17
CA HIS A 340 -40.82 -8.18 -5.67
C HIS A 340 -40.48 -7.37 -6.92
N VAL A 341 -39.23 -6.88 -6.98
CA VAL A 341 -38.63 -6.23 -8.14
C VAL A 341 -37.14 -6.61 -8.22
N GLU A 342 -36.66 -6.92 -9.42
CA GLU A 342 -35.23 -7.12 -9.66
C GLU A 342 -34.58 -5.83 -10.17
N LYS A 343 -33.34 -5.59 -9.73
CA LYS A 343 -32.50 -4.49 -10.20
C LYS A 343 -31.13 -5.00 -10.63
N THR A 344 -30.79 -4.79 -11.89
CA THR A 344 -29.47 -5.11 -12.45
C THR A 344 -28.50 -3.96 -12.25
N PHE A 345 -27.28 -4.30 -11.84
CA PHE A 345 -26.14 -3.39 -11.73
C PHE A 345 -24.98 -3.92 -12.58
N ASN A 346 -24.21 -3.02 -13.19
CA ASN A 346 -23.03 -3.36 -13.97
C ASN A 346 -21.78 -3.01 -13.17
N PHE A 347 -20.74 -3.82 -13.29
CA PHE A 347 -19.39 -3.56 -12.77
C PHE A 347 -18.38 -3.70 -13.92
N ASN A 348 -17.18 -3.14 -13.73
CA ASN A 348 -16.12 -3.21 -14.72
C ASN A 348 -15.53 -4.62 -14.76
N ASN A 349 -15.61 -5.25 -15.93
CA ASN A 349 -14.81 -6.42 -16.25
C ASN A 349 -13.48 -5.91 -16.81
N ASP A 350 -12.38 -6.23 -16.15
CA ASP A 350 -11.03 -5.92 -16.62
C ASP A 350 -10.31 -7.20 -17.08
N ASN A 351 -9.29 -7.06 -17.94
CA ASN A 351 -8.49 -8.21 -18.39
C ASN A 351 -7.22 -8.36 -17.52
N VAL A 352 -7.31 -8.07 -16.23
CA VAL A 352 -6.17 -8.03 -15.32
C VAL A 352 -6.45 -8.92 -14.11
N TYR A 353 -5.64 -9.97 -13.98
CA TYR A 353 -5.72 -10.86 -12.84
C TYR A 353 -5.64 -10.10 -11.51
N SER A 354 -6.71 -10.16 -10.70
CA SER A 354 -6.74 -9.61 -9.36
C SER A 354 -6.43 -10.69 -8.32
N ARG A 355 -5.40 -10.43 -7.51
CA ARG A 355 -5.01 -11.29 -6.38
C ARG A 355 -5.89 -11.13 -5.16
N VAL A 356 -6.71 -10.07 -5.13
CA VAL A 356 -7.56 -9.73 -4.00
C VAL A 356 -8.99 -10.07 -4.38
N GLU A 357 -9.67 -10.80 -3.49
CA GLU A 357 -11.10 -11.08 -3.67
C GLU A 357 -11.88 -9.76 -3.77
N ARG A 358 -12.45 -9.52 -4.96
CA ARG A 358 -13.23 -8.33 -5.25
C ARG A 358 -14.69 -8.55 -4.82
N LYS A 359 -15.28 -7.54 -4.18
CA LYS A 359 -16.64 -7.61 -3.62
C LYS A 359 -17.43 -6.36 -3.94
N VAL A 360 -18.71 -6.57 -4.24
CA VAL A 360 -19.72 -5.52 -4.31
C VAL A 360 -20.67 -5.68 -3.14
N PHE A 361 -20.97 -4.56 -2.48
CA PHE A 361 -21.90 -4.45 -1.38
C PHE A 361 -23.13 -3.69 -1.85
N VAL A 362 -24.31 -4.17 -1.45
CA VAL A 362 -25.58 -3.47 -1.70
C VAL A 362 -26.32 -3.33 -0.39
N GLN A 363 -26.63 -2.08 -0.03
CA GLN A 363 -27.38 -1.75 1.17
C GLN A 363 -28.72 -1.09 0.82
N ALA A 364 -29.80 -1.62 1.40
CA ALA A 364 -31.12 -0.99 1.34
C ALA A 364 -31.23 0.12 2.38
N GLN A 365 -31.63 1.30 1.95
CA GLN A 365 -31.76 2.48 2.80
C GLN A 365 -32.94 3.35 2.37
N TYR A 366 -33.36 4.24 3.27
CA TYR A 366 -34.34 5.31 3.02
C TYR A 366 -35.65 4.85 2.36
N PRO A 367 -36.38 3.89 2.98
CA PRO A 367 -37.63 3.39 2.44
C PRO A 367 -38.73 4.46 2.43
N LYS A 368 -39.53 4.46 1.35
CA LYS A 368 -40.78 5.21 1.23
C LYS A 368 -41.95 4.30 1.57
N TRP A 369 -42.70 4.62 2.64
CA TRP A 369 -43.82 3.82 3.18
C TRP A 369 -43.47 2.40 3.65
N LEU A 370 -42.19 2.05 3.78
CA LEU A 370 -41.74 0.70 4.17
C LEU A 370 -40.86 0.73 5.43
N LYS A 371 -40.57 -0.44 5.98
CA LYS A 371 -39.44 -0.67 6.90
C LYS A 371 -38.33 -1.38 6.15
N VAL A 372 -37.08 -1.16 6.51
CA VAL A 372 -35.96 -1.99 6.03
C VAL A 372 -35.70 -3.12 7.04
N SER A 373 -35.49 -4.35 6.55
CA SER A 373 -35.16 -5.51 7.38
C SER A 373 -33.88 -5.26 8.18
N GLN A 374 -33.81 -5.70 9.44
CA GLN A 374 -32.56 -5.57 10.21
C GLN A 374 -31.54 -6.64 9.83
N ASP A 375 -32.01 -7.79 9.34
CA ASP A 375 -31.18 -8.94 9.04
C ASP A 375 -30.80 -9.02 7.55
N ASN A 376 -31.66 -8.48 6.67
CA ASN A 376 -31.53 -8.60 5.21
C ASN A 376 -31.51 -7.25 4.49
N ASN A 377 -30.81 -6.25 5.05
CA ASN A 377 -30.64 -4.93 4.42
C ASN A 377 -29.27 -4.70 3.79
N LEU A 378 -28.36 -5.67 3.90
CA LEU A 378 -27.04 -5.63 3.29
C LEU A 378 -26.80 -6.99 2.67
N THR A 379 -26.44 -7.00 1.39
CA THR A 379 -25.96 -8.20 0.70
C THR A 379 -24.58 -7.94 0.13
N THR A 380 -23.81 -9.02 -0.05
CA THR A 380 -22.47 -8.98 -0.61
C THR A 380 -22.36 -10.00 -1.72
N THR A 381 -21.82 -9.57 -2.86
CA THR A 381 -21.54 -10.42 -4.01
C THR A 381 -20.03 -10.46 -4.21
N VAL A 382 -19.45 -11.65 -4.21
CA VAL A 382 -18.05 -11.89 -4.61
C VAL A 382 -17.97 -11.91 -6.12
N ILE A 383 -17.03 -11.15 -6.68
CA ILE A 383 -16.70 -11.20 -8.10
C ILE A 383 -15.60 -12.24 -8.28
N GLU A 384 -15.95 -13.34 -8.95
CA GLU A 384 -15.02 -14.42 -9.25
C GLU A 384 -14.16 -14.03 -10.45
N GLU A 385 -12.86 -13.91 -10.17
CA GLU A 385 -11.78 -13.66 -11.14
C GLU A 385 -11.79 -14.70 -12.26
N ASP A 386 -11.82 -14.24 -13.51
CA ASP A 386 -11.83 -15.09 -14.70
C ASP A 386 -10.49 -15.09 -15.47
N GLU A 387 -9.55 -14.21 -15.11
CA GLU A 387 -8.22 -14.22 -15.69
C GLU A 387 -7.28 -15.20 -14.98
N LEU A 388 -6.33 -15.75 -15.75
CA LEU A 388 -5.31 -16.64 -15.21
C LEU A 388 -4.14 -15.83 -14.63
N PRO A 389 -3.52 -16.28 -13.51
CA PRO A 389 -2.33 -15.65 -12.99
C PRO A 389 -1.22 -15.63 -14.04
N ASN A 390 -0.51 -14.50 -14.18
CA ASN A 390 0.69 -14.45 -14.98
C ASN A 390 1.90 -14.94 -14.19
N TYR A 391 2.33 -16.16 -14.50
CA TYR A 391 3.44 -16.83 -13.82
C TYR A 391 4.83 -16.33 -14.25
N GLY A 392 4.95 -15.57 -15.34
CA GLY A 392 6.24 -15.06 -15.84
C GLY A 392 7.11 -16.08 -16.57
N SER A 393 8.29 -15.63 -16.98
CA SER A 393 9.30 -16.41 -17.72
C SER A 393 10.65 -16.44 -16.99
N PHE A 394 11.34 -17.57 -17.00
CA PHE A 394 12.53 -17.81 -16.17
C PHE A 394 13.81 -17.99 -17.00
N LYS A 395 14.90 -17.34 -16.57
CA LYS A 395 16.23 -17.41 -17.19
C LYS A 395 17.35 -17.19 -16.18
N PHE A 396 18.58 -17.48 -16.57
CA PHE A 396 19.76 -17.01 -15.85
C PHE A 396 20.10 -15.56 -16.21
N ALA A 397 20.61 -14.78 -15.25
CA ALA A 397 21.10 -13.42 -15.50
C ALA A 397 22.43 -13.40 -16.26
N ALA A 398 23.23 -14.46 -16.12
CA ALA A 398 24.50 -14.67 -16.80
C ALA A 398 24.53 -16.08 -17.40
N THR A 399 25.01 -16.20 -18.63
CA THR A 399 25.08 -17.47 -19.38
C THR A 399 26.48 -18.09 -19.37
N ASP A 400 27.49 -17.37 -18.89
CA ASP A 400 28.88 -17.81 -18.83
C ASP A 400 29.46 -17.42 -17.47
N ILE A 401 29.98 -18.40 -16.74
CA ILE A 401 30.51 -18.23 -15.39
C ILE A 401 31.84 -18.98 -15.29
N GLU A 402 32.85 -18.30 -14.77
CA GLU A 402 34.15 -18.89 -14.43
C GLU A 402 34.26 -18.97 -12.91
N ILE A 403 34.70 -20.12 -12.40
CA ILE A 403 34.82 -20.40 -10.97
C ILE A 403 36.18 -21.08 -10.77
N ALA A 404 36.99 -20.59 -9.83
CA ALA A 404 38.21 -21.30 -9.45
C ALA A 404 37.86 -22.63 -8.74
N GLU A 405 38.73 -23.62 -8.89
CA GLU A 405 38.53 -24.91 -8.24
C GLU A 405 38.41 -24.78 -6.71
N GLY A 406 37.50 -25.55 -6.11
CA GLY A 406 37.18 -25.46 -4.69
C GLY A 406 36.41 -24.19 -4.26
N GLU A 407 36.22 -23.21 -5.14
CA GLU A 407 35.49 -21.98 -4.83
C GLU A 407 33.99 -22.06 -5.17
N GLN A 408 33.25 -21.06 -4.66
CA GLN A 408 31.82 -20.89 -4.87
C GLN A 408 31.53 -19.63 -5.69
N SER A 409 30.49 -19.69 -6.51
CA SER A 409 29.95 -18.53 -7.22
C SER A 409 28.43 -18.47 -7.10
N GLU A 410 27.90 -17.25 -7.12
CA GLU A 410 26.47 -16.98 -7.07
C GLU A 410 25.93 -16.80 -8.49
N LEU A 411 24.91 -17.58 -8.84
CA LEU A 411 24.17 -17.45 -10.09
C LEU A 411 22.76 -16.95 -9.81
N LEU A 412 22.37 -15.86 -10.47
CA LEU A 412 21.05 -15.26 -10.34
C LEU A 412 20.10 -15.82 -11.39
N ILE A 413 18.95 -16.33 -10.94
CA ILE A 413 17.81 -16.68 -11.78
C ILE A 413 16.83 -15.51 -11.73
N VAL A 414 16.38 -15.07 -12.91
CA VAL A 414 15.47 -13.94 -13.08
C VAL A 414 14.13 -14.47 -13.58
N ARG A 415 13.06 -13.95 -13.00
CA ARG A 415 11.67 -14.11 -13.42
C ARG A 415 11.20 -12.81 -14.06
N GLU A 416 10.80 -12.87 -15.32
CA GLU A 416 10.34 -11.70 -16.10
C GLU A 416 8.86 -11.81 -16.44
N ASN A 417 8.24 -10.67 -16.74
CA ASN A 417 6.89 -10.60 -17.33
C ASN A 417 5.77 -11.28 -16.52
N GLY A 418 5.89 -11.43 -15.20
CA GLY A 418 4.82 -11.95 -14.34
C GLY A 418 5.33 -12.42 -12.98
N ALA A 419 4.54 -12.22 -11.92
CA ALA A 419 4.86 -12.70 -10.58
C ALA A 419 3.61 -13.00 -9.74
N ASP A 420 2.50 -13.37 -10.39
CA ASP A 420 1.17 -13.35 -9.77
C ASP A 420 0.89 -14.50 -8.81
N ALA A 421 1.65 -15.58 -8.95
CA ALA A 421 1.53 -16.76 -8.13
C ALA A 421 2.91 -17.37 -7.83
N PRO A 422 3.03 -18.19 -6.77
CA PRO A 422 4.25 -18.92 -6.50
C PRO A 422 4.62 -19.89 -7.62
N VAL A 423 5.90 -20.03 -7.90
CA VAL A 423 6.44 -20.96 -8.90
C VAL A 423 7.67 -21.67 -8.36
N THR A 424 7.74 -22.98 -8.59
CA THR A 424 8.91 -23.78 -8.28
C THR A 424 9.73 -24.01 -9.55
N VAL A 425 11.02 -23.66 -9.51
CA VAL A 425 12.01 -23.85 -10.57
C VAL A 425 12.91 -25.03 -10.21
N LYS A 426 13.14 -25.94 -11.15
CA LYS A 426 14.05 -27.08 -11.03
C LYS A 426 15.33 -26.83 -11.82
N LEU A 427 16.45 -27.22 -11.22
CA LEU A 427 17.77 -27.09 -11.79
C LEU A 427 18.43 -28.45 -11.98
N THR A 428 19.09 -28.61 -13.11
CA THR A 428 20.00 -29.73 -13.40
C THR A 428 21.40 -29.16 -13.59
N VAL A 429 22.40 -29.79 -12.97
CA VAL A 429 23.82 -29.40 -13.09
C VAL A 429 24.63 -30.61 -13.55
N ASN A 430 25.52 -30.39 -14.52
CA ASN A 430 26.37 -31.40 -15.12
C ASN A 430 27.85 -30.98 -15.05
N GLY A 431 28.75 -31.96 -15.19
CA GLY A 431 30.19 -31.76 -15.06
C GLY A 431 30.65 -31.80 -13.60
N GLU A 432 31.76 -31.14 -13.29
CA GLU A 432 32.38 -31.16 -11.97
C GLU A 432 31.88 -30.03 -11.07
N PHE A 433 30.56 -29.83 -11.06
CA PHE A 433 29.91 -28.76 -10.31
C PHE A 433 28.82 -29.33 -9.40
N THR A 434 28.65 -28.70 -8.24
CA THR A 434 27.53 -28.97 -7.33
C THR A 434 26.76 -27.69 -7.05
N VAL A 435 25.47 -27.83 -6.72
CA VAL A 435 24.59 -26.72 -6.36
C VAL A 435 24.07 -26.91 -4.94
N ASN A 436 23.87 -25.81 -4.22
CA ASN A 436 23.30 -25.84 -2.87
C ASN A 436 21.83 -26.31 -2.85
N THR A 437 21.08 -26.08 -3.95
CA THR A 437 19.72 -26.59 -4.14
C THR A 437 19.44 -26.86 -5.61
N GLN A 438 18.66 -27.92 -5.89
CA GLN A 438 18.15 -28.24 -7.22
C GLN A 438 16.71 -27.75 -7.43
N THR A 439 16.11 -27.14 -6.41
CA THR A 439 14.73 -26.66 -6.46
C THR A 439 14.63 -25.32 -5.74
N ILE A 440 14.02 -24.35 -6.42
CA ILE A 440 13.93 -22.97 -5.96
C ILE A 440 12.48 -22.53 -6.03
N ASP A 441 11.94 -22.11 -4.91
CA ASP A 441 10.59 -21.57 -4.82
C ASP A 441 10.64 -20.05 -4.92
N PHE A 442 10.02 -19.52 -5.97
CA PHE A 442 9.66 -18.12 -6.11
C PHE A 442 8.29 -17.90 -5.48
N GLY A 443 8.24 -17.03 -4.49
CA GLY A 443 7.00 -16.49 -3.95
C GLY A 443 6.30 -15.53 -4.91
N ILE A 444 5.19 -14.96 -4.41
CA ILE A 444 4.48 -13.87 -5.08
C ILE A 444 5.38 -12.62 -5.04
N ASP A 445 5.44 -11.88 -6.16
CA ASP A 445 6.28 -10.68 -6.35
C ASP A 445 7.79 -10.89 -6.17
N GLU A 446 8.26 -12.14 -6.18
CA GLU A 446 9.68 -12.44 -6.25
C GLU A 446 10.12 -12.54 -7.71
N TYR A 447 11.05 -11.67 -8.10
CA TYR A 447 11.55 -11.56 -9.47
C TYR A 447 12.95 -12.15 -9.66
N SER A 448 13.62 -12.54 -8.58
CA SER A 448 14.93 -13.18 -8.68
C SER A 448 15.27 -14.06 -7.48
N LYS A 449 16.11 -15.06 -7.70
CA LYS A 449 16.67 -15.95 -6.67
C LYS A 449 18.11 -16.28 -7.02
N THR A 450 18.93 -16.41 -5.99
CA THR A 450 20.33 -16.81 -6.14
C THR A 450 20.49 -18.29 -5.84
N VAL A 451 21.19 -19.00 -6.72
CA VAL A 451 21.71 -20.35 -6.50
C VAL A 451 23.22 -20.26 -6.29
N VAL A 452 23.78 -21.05 -5.36
CA VAL A 452 25.22 -21.13 -5.14
C VAL A 452 25.75 -22.36 -5.84
N ILE A 453 26.73 -22.16 -6.71
CA ILE A 453 27.42 -23.20 -7.48
C ILE A 453 28.82 -23.35 -6.89
N THR A 454 29.29 -24.58 -6.72
CA THR A 454 30.65 -24.91 -6.26
C THR A 454 31.35 -25.73 -7.33
N ALA A 455 32.54 -25.30 -7.76
CA ALA A 455 33.42 -26.09 -8.60
C ALA A 455 34.12 -27.16 -7.75
N THR A 456 34.17 -28.40 -8.23
CA THR A 456 34.84 -29.48 -7.51
C THR A 456 36.34 -29.29 -7.63
N ASP A 457 37.02 -29.31 -6.49
CA ASP A 457 38.48 -29.31 -6.44
C ASP A 457 39.01 -30.69 -6.90
N ASN A 458 39.70 -30.71 -8.03
CA ASN A 458 40.32 -31.90 -8.60
C ASN A 458 41.84 -31.70 -8.69
N GLU A 459 42.62 -32.75 -8.40
CA GLU A 459 44.07 -32.62 -8.50
C GLU A 459 44.53 -32.65 -9.97
N HIS A 460 44.96 -31.49 -10.50
CA HIS A 460 45.82 -31.36 -11.69
C HIS A 460 45.17 -31.64 -13.06
N GLU A 461 43.86 -31.43 -13.25
CA GLU A 461 43.23 -31.50 -14.58
C GLU A 461 43.18 -30.14 -15.29
N ASN A 462 43.13 -30.12 -16.64
CA ASN A 462 42.93 -28.83 -17.33
C ASN A 462 41.51 -28.28 -17.05
N ASP A 463 41.33 -26.98 -17.24
CA ASP A 463 40.05 -26.27 -17.11
C ASP A 463 38.84 -27.10 -17.63
N VAL A 464 37.89 -27.41 -16.74
CA VAL A 464 36.73 -28.27 -17.02
C VAL A 464 35.50 -27.43 -17.35
N VAL A 465 34.73 -27.85 -18.36
CA VAL A 465 33.48 -27.19 -18.76
C VAL A 465 32.27 -28.05 -18.39
N GLY A 466 31.30 -27.43 -17.72
CA GLY A 466 30.00 -27.99 -17.37
C GLY A 466 28.86 -27.03 -17.70
N GLU A 467 27.65 -27.41 -17.33
CA GLU A 467 26.44 -26.63 -17.61
C GLU A 467 25.46 -26.75 -16.44
N ILE A 468 24.71 -25.68 -16.19
CA ILE A 468 23.52 -25.67 -15.33
C ILE A 468 22.31 -25.25 -16.17
N GLU A 469 21.20 -25.96 -16.02
CA GLU A 469 19.97 -25.79 -16.81
C GLU A 469 18.75 -25.62 -15.90
N ILE A 470 17.83 -24.74 -16.30
CA ILE A 470 16.45 -24.71 -15.79
C ILE A 470 15.66 -25.82 -16.48
N ASP A 471 15.66 -27.00 -15.88
CA ASP A 471 15.05 -28.22 -16.44
C ASP A 471 13.51 -28.25 -16.33
N GLY A 472 12.94 -27.43 -15.45
CA GLY A 472 11.47 -27.38 -15.30
C GLY A 472 10.98 -26.23 -14.44
N VAL A 473 9.76 -25.75 -14.75
CA VAL A 473 9.01 -24.81 -13.91
C VAL A 473 7.62 -25.37 -13.65
N SER A 474 7.11 -25.23 -12.42
CA SER A 474 5.79 -25.76 -12.06
C SER A 474 4.65 -25.09 -12.86
N ASN A 475 4.80 -23.80 -13.15
CA ASN A 475 3.97 -22.98 -14.04
C ASN A 475 4.84 -21.87 -14.66
N GLY A 476 4.38 -21.28 -15.77
CA GLY A 476 5.12 -20.24 -16.51
C GLY A 476 5.90 -20.80 -17.69
N VAL A 477 6.89 -20.05 -18.16
CA VAL A 477 7.64 -20.39 -19.38
C VAL A 477 9.15 -20.36 -19.11
N ILE A 478 9.86 -21.34 -19.65
CA ILE A 478 11.34 -21.35 -19.65
C ILE A 478 11.80 -20.51 -20.85
N SER A 479 12.65 -19.51 -20.62
CA SER A 479 13.19 -18.64 -21.67
C SER A 479 14.38 -19.28 -22.39
N ASN A 480 14.85 -18.62 -23.47
CA ASN A 480 15.97 -19.11 -24.27
C ASN A 480 17.31 -19.16 -23.50
N ASP A 481 17.52 -18.26 -22.52
CA ASP A 481 18.73 -18.22 -21.68
C ASP A 481 18.55 -19.08 -20.42
N SER A 482 18.06 -20.30 -20.60
CA SER A 482 17.77 -21.27 -19.54
C SER A 482 18.93 -22.20 -19.20
N THR A 483 20.04 -22.09 -19.94
CA THR A 483 21.29 -22.80 -19.68
C THR A 483 22.41 -21.80 -19.47
N ALA A 484 23.23 -22.02 -18.44
CA ALA A 484 24.46 -21.29 -18.22
C ALA A 484 25.65 -22.26 -18.28
N LYS A 485 26.68 -21.86 -19.02
CA LYS A 485 27.95 -22.55 -19.13
C LYS A 485 28.81 -22.22 -17.91
N LEU A 486 29.41 -23.26 -17.33
CA LEU A 486 30.29 -23.19 -16.17
C LEU A 486 31.70 -23.62 -16.58
N THR A 487 32.71 -22.82 -16.26
CA THR A 487 34.12 -23.15 -16.48
C THR A 487 34.84 -23.20 -15.13
N SER A 488 35.40 -24.36 -14.80
CA SER A 488 36.27 -24.56 -13.65
C SER A 488 37.69 -24.14 -14.06
N LEU A 489 38.29 -23.18 -13.34
CA LEU A 489 39.65 -22.72 -13.60
C LEU A 489 40.62 -23.48 -12.69
N ASP A 490 41.46 -24.32 -13.31
CA ASP A 490 42.52 -25.08 -12.62
C ASP A 490 43.61 -24.12 -12.10
N ASP A 491 43.80 -24.13 -10.78
CA ASP A 491 44.82 -23.39 -10.04
C ASP A 491 45.96 -24.28 -9.51
N ASP A 492 45.93 -25.58 -9.78
CA ASP A 492 46.80 -26.62 -9.24
C ASP A 492 47.86 -27.14 -10.22
N LYS A 493 48.13 -26.41 -11.31
CA LYS A 493 49.16 -26.78 -12.30
C LYS A 493 50.58 -26.83 -11.69
N TYR A 494 51.27 -27.97 -11.86
CA TYR A 494 52.72 -28.09 -11.58
C TYR A 494 53.61 -27.22 -12.47
N GLY A 495 53.05 -26.59 -13.50
CA GLY A 495 53.72 -25.71 -14.44
C GLY A 495 54.54 -26.40 -15.55
N VAL A 496 55.23 -25.57 -16.32
CA VAL A 496 56.16 -25.91 -17.40
C VAL A 496 57.56 -25.48 -16.98
N VAL A 497 58.50 -26.42 -16.95
CA VAL A 497 59.90 -26.17 -16.60
C VAL A 497 60.74 -25.97 -17.86
N MET A 498 61.59 -24.95 -17.85
CA MET A 498 62.52 -24.63 -18.93
C MET A 498 63.91 -24.25 -18.41
N LEU A 499 64.92 -24.37 -19.27
CA LEU A 499 66.28 -23.92 -19.01
C LEU A 499 66.46 -22.49 -19.52
N ARG A 500 66.26 -21.49 -18.64
CA ARG A 500 66.33 -20.06 -19.03
C ARG A 500 67.72 -19.66 -19.51
N THR A 501 68.74 -20.02 -18.74
CA THR A 501 70.13 -19.65 -19.05
C THR A 501 71.10 -20.68 -18.50
N ALA A 502 72.24 -20.84 -19.15
CA ALA A 502 73.42 -21.46 -18.57
C ALA A 502 74.64 -20.60 -18.90
N LYS A 503 75.43 -20.22 -17.89
CA LYS A 503 76.59 -19.35 -18.05
C LYS A 503 77.74 -19.81 -17.18
N LEU A 504 78.96 -19.66 -17.69
CA LEU A 504 80.17 -19.77 -16.89
C LEU A 504 80.27 -18.55 -15.96
N THR A 505 80.58 -18.76 -14.68
CA THR A 505 80.77 -17.69 -13.70
C THR A 505 82.01 -16.86 -14.03
N ASP A 506 82.05 -15.61 -13.57
CA ASP A 506 83.16 -14.67 -13.85
C ASP A 506 84.52 -15.16 -13.33
N ASP A 507 84.54 -16.07 -12.35
CA ASP A 507 85.76 -16.69 -11.84
C ASP A 507 86.21 -17.92 -12.64
N TYR A 508 85.46 -18.29 -13.69
CA TYR A 508 85.65 -19.44 -14.57
C TYR A 508 85.60 -20.80 -13.84
N LYS A 509 85.06 -20.85 -12.61
CA LYS A 509 85.06 -22.08 -11.80
C LYS A 509 83.79 -22.90 -11.89
N THR A 510 82.68 -22.30 -12.32
CA THR A 510 81.38 -22.94 -12.24
C THR A 510 80.51 -22.57 -13.44
N ILE A 511 79.81 -23.54 -14.02
CA ILE A 511 78.70 -23.26 -14.93
C ILE A 511 77.42 -23.25 -14.09
N VAL A 512 76.71 -22.13 -14.07
CA VAL A 512 75.42 -21.99 -13.39
C VAL A 512 74.31 -22.02 -14.44
N ALA A 513 73.43 -23.00 -14.29
CA ALA A 513 72.21 -23.17 -15.06
C ALA A 513 71.02 -22.69 -14.22
N THR A 514 70.21 -21.77 -14.76
CA THR A 514 68.97 -21.31 -14.14
C THR A 514 67.79 -22.00 -14.81
N LEU A 515 67.06 -22.78 -14.02
CA LEU A 515 65.78 -23.36 -14.39
C LEU A 515 64.66 -22.38 -14.02
N GLU A 516 63.66 -22.28 -14.87
CA GLU A 516 62.45 -21.49 -14.61
C GLU A 516 61.21 -22.35 -14.77
N ARG A 517 60.18 -22.07 -13.98
CA ARG A 517 58.86 -22.67 -14.03
C ARG A 517 57.82 -21.60 -14.38
N THR A 518 56.96 -21.89 -15.35
CA THR A 518 55.88 -21.02 -15.85
C THR A 518 54.55 -21.77 -15.89
N GLU A 519 53.41 -21.08 -16.06
CA GLU A 519 52.08 -21.72 -16.22
C GLU A 519 51.65 -22.63 -15.05
N GLY A 520 52.11 -22.31 -13.84
CA GLY A 520 51.75 -23.04 -12.62
C GLY A 520 52.90 -23.10 -11.62
N THR A 521 52.60 -23.07 -10.33
CA THR A 521 53.61 -23.13 -9.26
C THR A 521 53.30 -24.13 -8.16
N THR A 522 52.26 -24.93 -8.35
CA THR A 522 51.73 -25.80 -7.31
C THR A 522 52.64 -27.00 -7.10
N GLY A 523 52.99 -27.25 -5.85
CA GLY A 523 53.77 -28.40 -5.41
C GLY A 523 55.26 -28.36 -5.77
N ASP A 524 56.00 -29.29 -5.15
CA ASP A 524 57.43 -29.46 -5.37
C ASP A 524 57.71 -30.21 -6.68
N VAL A 525 58.54 -29.60 -7.54
CA VAL A 525 58.93 -30.17 -8.83
C VAL A 525 60.43 -30.48 -8.82
N THR A 526 60.78 -31.77 -8.90
CA THR A 526 62.17 -32.20 -9.03
C THR A 526 62.57 -32.33 -10.50
N VAL A 527 63.59 -31.59 -10.89
CA VAL A 527 64.13 -31.48 -12.25
C VAL A 527 65.50 -32.14 -12.30
N VAL A 528 65.69 -33.08 -13.21
CA VAL A 528 66.96 -33.77 -13.44
C VAL A 528 67.70 -33.04 -14.57
N VAL A 529 68.88 -32.48 -14.28
CA VAL A 529 69.69 -31.72 -15.23
C VAL A 529 71.01 -32.44 -15.47
N LYS A 530 71.38 -32.62 -16.73
CA LYS A 530 72.64 -33.25 -17.14
C LYS A 530 73.54 -32.23 -17.83
N ALA A 531 74.81 -32.23 -17.43
CA ALA A 531 75.88 -31.58 -18.16
C ALA A 531 76.69 -32.62 -18.93
N SER A 532 77.03 -32.31 -20.19
CA SER A 532 77.90 -33.14 -21.03
C SER A 532 78.76 -32.24 -21.94
N GLY A 533 79.91 -32.72 -22.42
CA GLY A 533 80.77 -31.93 -23.32
C GLY A 533 82.25 -32.12 -23.03
N THR A 534 83.10 -31.42 -23.76
CA THR A 534 84.56 -31.54 -23.63
C THR A 534 85.15 -30.69 -22.52
N GLY A 535 84.43 -29.66 -22.05
CA GLY A 535 84.91 -28.74 -21.01
C GLY A 535 84.22 -28.87 -19.64
N VAL A 536 83.26 -29.78 -19.48
CA VAL A 536 82.54 -30.01 -18.21
C VAL A 536 82.64 -31.47 -17.81
N GLU A 537 82.77 -31.75 -16.52
CA GLU A 537 82.63 -33.11 -16.03
C GLU A 537 81.19 -33.59 -16.26
N SER A 538 81.03 -34.73 -16.95
CA SER A 538 79.70 -35.28 -17.20
C SER A 538 79.05 -35.64 -15.87
N ALA A 539 78.00 -34.91 -15.51
CA ALA A 539 77.30 -35.08 -14.24
C ALA A 539 75.81 -34.87 -14.43
N THR A 540 75.02 -35.66 -13.69
CA THR A 540 73.58 -35.48 -13.54
C THR A 540 73.31 -34.96 -12.13
N LYS A 541 72.51 -33.90 -12.03
CA LYS A 541 72.13 -33.28 -10.77
C LYS A 541 70.62 -33.09 -10.71
N ASN A 542 70.07 -33.17 -9.50
CA ASN A 542 68.67 -32.85 -9.25
C ASN A 542 68.58 -31.42 -8.72
N ALA A 543 67.57 -30.68 -9.18
CA ALA A 543 67.14 -29.41 -8.63
C ALA A 543 65.68 -29.54 -8.23
N THR A 544 65.29 -28.98 -7.10
CA THR A 544 63.88 -28.94 -6.71
C THR A 544 63.41 -27.49 -6.75
N LEU A 545 62.39 -27.23 -7.56
CA LEU A 545 61.58 -26.02 -7.49
C LEU A 545 60.54 -26.28 -6.40
N GLN A 546 60.62 -25.56 -5.28
CA GLN A 546 59.62 -25.72 -4.21
C GLN A 546 58.27 -25.13 -4.62
N ASP A 547 57.21 -25.53 -3.92
CA ASP A 547 55.89 -24.90 -4.04
C ASP A 547 55.99 -23.35 -4.01
N GLY A 548 55.30 -22.69 -4.95
CA GLY A 548 55.37 -21.23 -5.14
C GLY A 548 56.69 -20.67 -5.73
N GLN A 549 57.73 -21.50 -5.95
CA GLN A 549 59.02 -21.05 -6.47
C GLN A 549 59.08 -21.09 -8.01
N ASN A 550 59.43 -19.95 -8.64
CA ASN A 550 59.51 -19.85 -10.10
C ASN A 550 60.89 -20.15 -10.70
N SER A 551 61.96 -20.17 -9.91
CA SER A 551 63.29 -20.48 -10.45
C SER A 551 64.23 -21.12 -9.44
N VAL A 552 65.14 -21.96 -9.92
CA VAL A 552 66.21 -22.58 -9.13
C VAL A 552 67.48 -22.66 -9.96
N THR A 553 68.65 -22.66 -9.30
CA THR A 553 69.94 -22.78 -10.00
C THR A 553 70.60 -24.12 -9.74
N VAL A 554 71.27 -24.66 -10.76
CA VAL A 554 72.10 -25.86 -10.70
C VAL A 554 73.51 -25.53 -11.18
N SER A 555 74.51 -26.00 -10.46
CA SER A 555 75.91 -25.67 -10.75
C SER A 555 76.71 -26.90 -11.20
N PHE A 556 77.59 -26.74 -12.18
CA PHE A 556 78.50 -27.78 -12.69
C PHE A 556 79.94 -27.28 -12.70
N LEU A 557 80.91 -28.18 -12.50
CA LEU A 557 82.33 -27.85 -12.50
C LEU A 557 82.94 -28.08 -13.91
N PRO A 558 83.63 -27.08 -14.48
CA PRO A 558 84.46 -27.28 -15.66
C PRO A 558 85.60 -28.27 -15.36
N ASN A 559 85.97 -29.11 -16.33
CA ASN A 559 87.06 -30.09 -16.18
C ASN A 559 88.34 -29.73 -16.95
N SER A 560 88.29 -28.67 -17.78
CA SER A 560 89.45 -28.14 -18.52
C SER A 560 89.36 -26.64 -18.74
N GLU A 561 90.52 -25.99 -18.88
CA GLU A 561 90.63 -24.59 -19.32
C GLU A 561 90.44 -24.51 -20.85
N GLY A 562 89.22 -24.71 -21.30
CA GLY A 562 88.87 -24.72 -22.72
C GLY A 562 87.95 -25.88 -23.09
N GLY A 563 86.86 -25.60 -23.80
CA GLY A 563 85.94 -26.62 -24.30
C GLY A 563 84.51 -26.12 -24.46
N SER A 564 83.56 -27.04 -24.60
CA SER A 564 82.13 -26.72 -24.57
C SER A 564 81.40 -27.61 -23.56
N ALA A 565 80.32 -27.08 -23.03
CA ALA A 565 79.38 -27.78 -22.17
C ALA A 565 77.97 -27.66 -22.76
N LYS A 566 77.25 -28.76 -22.84
CA LYS A 566 75.83 -28.84 -23.14
C LYS A 566 75.10 -29.16 -21.84
N ILE A 567 74.27 -28.24 -21.39
CA ILE A 567 73.36 -28.44 -20.25
C ILE A 567 71.99 -28.79 -20.81
N GLU A 568 71.40 -29.89 -20.37
CA GLU A 568 70.06 -30.32 -20.78
C GLU A 568 69.23 -30.77 -19.56
N ILE A 569 67.94 -30.43 -19.57
CA ILE A 569 66.96 -31.02 -18.66
C ILE A 569 66.60 -32.40 -19.20
N GLN A 570 66.79 -33.44 -18.40
CA GLN A 570 66.45 -34.82 -18.76
C GLN A 570 65.03 -35.20 -18.34
N GLU A 571 64.61 -34.74 -17.16
CA GLU A 571 63.28 -35.02 -16.59
C GLU A 571 62.79 -33.80 -15.82
N ALA A 572 61.51 -33.47 -15.93
CA ALA A 572 60.87 -32.35 -15.23
C ALA A 572 59.95 -32.82 -14.08
N GLY A 573 60.09 -34.07 -13.63
CA GLY A 573 59.27 -34.64 -12.56
C GLY A 573 57.78 -34.62 -12.92
N LYS A 574 56.97 -33.95 -12.08
CA LYS A 574 55.52 -33.78 -12.29
C LYS A 574 55.15 -32.60 -13.21
N ALA A 575 56.08 -31.70 -13.50
CA ALA A 575 55.85 -30.58 -14.40
C ALA A 575 56.05 -31.00 -15.87
N LYS A 576 55.48 -30.22 -16.79
CA LYS A 576 55.76 -30.37 -18.23
C LYS A 576 57.15 -29.81 -18.54
N LEU A 577 57.85 -30.40 -19.52
CA LEU A 577 59.13 -29.87 -20.01
C LEU A 577 58.90 -28.99 -21.25
N ASP A 578 59.46 -27.78 -21.27
CA ASP A 578 59.51 -26.97 -22.48
C ASP A 578 60.49 -27.57 -23.49
N THR A 579 59.96 -28.24 -24.51
CA THR A 579 60.75 -28.88 -25.56
C THR A 579 61.52 -27.92 -26.46
N ASN A 580 61.22 -26.62 -26.42
CA ASN A 580 61.96 -25.60 -27.17
C ASN A 580 63.17 -25.07 -26.38
N ASN A 581 63.10 -25.08 -25.04
CA ASN A 581 64.10 -24.46 -24.16
C ASN A 581 64.66 -25.44 -23.11
N TYR A 582 64.81 -26.73 -23.43
CA TYR A 582 65.33 -27.72 -22.48
C TYR A 582 66.86 -27.87 -22.50
N GLN A 583 67.57 -27.23 -23.44
CA GLN A 583 69.02 -27.37 -23.59
C GLN A 583 69.72 -26.04 -23.93
N VAL A 584 70.90 -25.82 -23.36
CA VAL A 584 71.76 -24.64 -23.62
C VAL A 584 73.20 -25.10 -23.77
N SER A 585 73.90 -24.56 -24.77
CA SER A 585 75.34 -24.77 -24.95
C SER A 585 76.12 -23.59 -24.38
N VAL A 586 77.17 -23.89 -23.61
CA VAL A 586 78.07 -22.93 -22.97
C VAL A 586 79.48 -23.18 -23.51
N THR A 587 80.11 -22.16 -24.08
CA THR A 587 81.53 -22.20 -24.43
C THR A 587 82.35 -21.84 -23.21
N ILE A 588 83.37 -22.66 -22.90
CA ILE A 588 84.31 -22.40 -21.81
C ILE A 588 85.58 -21.89 -22.47
N ASP A 589 85.77 -20.58 -22.41
CA ASP A 589 86.99 -19.96 -22.92
C ASP A 589 88.14 -20.14 -21.91
N LYS A 590 89.35 -20.34 -22.45
CA LYS A 590 90.55 -20.37 -21.63
C LYS A 590 90.65 -19.04 -20.89
N LYS A 591 90.80 -19.11 -19.56
CA LYS A 591 91.02 -17.93 -18.72
C LYS A 591 92.13 -17.10 -19.36
N PRO A 592 91.91 -15.82 -19.69
CA PRO A 592 92.96 -15.00 -20.26
C PRO A 592 94.11 -14.99 -19.26
N GLU A 593 95.22 -15.64 -19.62
CA GLU A 593 96.45 -15.60 -18.84
C GLU A 593 96.77 -14.12 -18.67
N SER A 594 96.80 -13.66 -17.42
CA SER A 594 97.09 -12.28 -17.10
C SER A 594 98.51 -11.99 -17.57
N SER A 595 98.63 -11.51 -18.82
CA SER A 595 99.88 -10.98 -19.33
C SER A 595 100.18 -9.74 -18.49
N SER A 596 101.20 -9.87 -17.66
CA SER A 596 101.79 -8.77 -16.91
C SER A 596 102.48 -7.79 -17.88
N GLY A 597 101.68 -7.07 -18.67
CA GLY A 597 102.18 -6.13 -19.68
C GLY A 597 101.08 -5.21 -20.23
N GLY A 598 101.06 -3.97 -19.74
CA GLY A 598 100.57 -2.81 -20.49
C GLY A 598 99.14 -2.37 -20.22
N ALA A 599 98.99 -1.42 -19.30
CA ALA A 599 97.74 -0.74 -18.91
C ALA A 599 97.14 0.21 -19.97
N PHE A 600 97.06 -0.18 -21.26
CA PHE A 600 96.49 0.69 -22.31
C PHE A 600 95.39 0.06 -23.18
N GLY A 601 95.08 -1.23 -23.03
CA GLY A 601 94.05 -1.90 -23.84
C GLY A 601 92.62 -1.90 -23.27
N TYR A 602 92.46 -1.76 -21.95
CA TYR A 602 91.17 -1.95 -21.28
C TYR A 602 90.19 -0.78 -21.41
N PHE A 603 90.63 0.38 -21.91
CA PHE A 603 89.75 1.54 -22.11
C PHE A 603 88.91 1.48 -23.40
N LEU A 604 89.28 0.63 -24.38
CA LEU A 604 88.58 0.56 -25.67
C LEU A 604 87.48 -0.53 -25.71
N TYR A 605 87.58 -1.59 -24.88
CA TYR A 605 86.56 -2.65 -24.84
C TYR A 605 85.33 -2.30 -24.00
N LEU A 606 85.48 -1.43 -22.99
CA LEU A 606 84.36 -0.99 -22.16
C LEU A 606 83.43 -0.01 -22.89
N LEU A 607 83.94 0.75 -23.88
CA LEU A 607 83.13 1.70 -24.65
C LEU A 607 82.30 1.06 -25.77
N MET A 608 82.68 -0.11 -26.30
CA MET A 608 81.87 -0.80 -27.32
C MET A 608 80.75 -1.67 -26.72
N SER A 609 80.82 -2.04 -25.45
CA SER A 609 79.82 -2.89 -24.81
C SER A 609 78.62 -2.11 -24.26
N LEU A 610 78.77 -0.82 -23.95
CA LEU A 610 77.66 0.04 -23.50
C LEU A 610 76.74 0.50 -24.64
N THR A 611 77.15 0.40 -25.90
CA THR A 611 76.33 0.82 -27.05
C THR A 611 75.39 -0.28 -27.55
N PHE A 612 75.65 -1.55 -27.23
CA PHE A 612 74.81 -2.68 -27.66
C PHE A 612 73.64 -3.01 -26.71
N LEU A 613 73.66 -2.54 -25.45
CA LEU A 613 72.58 -2.79 -24.49
C LEU A 613 71.40 -1.80 -24.58
N ARG A 614 71.43 -0.82 -25.50
CA ARG A 614 70.36 0.19 -25.65
C ARG A 614 69.47 0.04 -26.89
N LEU A 615 69.57 -1.05 -27.66
CA LEU A 615 68.87 -1.18 -28.95
C LEU A 615 67.94 -2.41 -29.13
N ASN A 616 67.75 -3.28 -28.12
CA ASN A 616 66.90 -4.48 -28.27
C ASN A 616 65.63 -4.51 -27.40
N ASN A 617 65.14 -3.38 -26.89
CA ASN A 617 63.84 -3.33 -26.22
C ASN A 617 62.97 -2.17 -26.75
N ILE A 618 62.72 -2.15 -28.06
CA ILE A 618 61.53 -1.53 -28.68
C ILE A 618 61.18 -2.41 -29.90
N ILE A 619 59.88 -2.75 -30.05
CA ILE A 619 59.23 -3.61 -31.07
C ILE A 619 59.20 -5.09 -30.62
N SER A 620 58.05 -5.74 -30.36
CA SER A 620 56.71 -5.58 -30.95
C SER A 620 55.56 -5.82 -29.96
N ARG A 621 54.44 -5.15 -30.24
CA ARG A 621 53.07 -5.56 -29.93
C ARG A 621 52.70 -6.70 -30.90
N ASP A 622 52.11 -7.78 -30.40
CA ASP A 622 50.66 -7.99 -30.39
C ASP A 622 50.26 -8.64 -29.06
#